data_AF-A0A3C0M8F6-F1
#
_entry.id   AF-A0A3C0M8F6-F1
#
_cell.length_a   1.000
_cell.length_b   1.000
_cell.length_c   1.000
_cell.angle_alpha   90.00
_cell.angle_beta   90.00
_cell.angle_gamma   90.00
#
_symmetry.space_group_name_H-M   'P 1'
#
loop_
_entity.id
_entity.type
_entity.pdbx_description
1 polymer ?
#
loop_
_entity_poly.entity_id
_entity_poly.type
_entity_poly.pdbx_seq_one_letter_code
_entity_poly.pdbx_strand_id
1 'polypeptide(L)'
;MVQNWKQIGPQRYRETFGRYFEDFQVGDIYEHRPGKTVTEADNHLFTLLTLNTHPLHFDAEYARGSEFKQNLVVSTYTLSLLIGMSVTDCSQKAIANLGMDEVKFT
;
A
#
# COMPACT_ATOMS: atom_id res chain seq x y z
N MET A 1 1.36 1.48 -18.96
CA MET A 1 0.11 1.11 -18.26
C MET A 1 -0.38 -0.21 -18.82
N VAL A 2 -0.71 -1.18 -17.96
CA VAL A 2 -1.21 -2.49 -18.39
C VAL A 2 -2.62 -2.30 -18.95
N GLN A 3 -2.80 -2.54 -20.24
CA GLN A 3 -4.10 -2.31 -20.91
C GLN A 3 -4.99 -3.55 -20.98
N ASN A 4 -4.42 -4.73 -20.74
CA ASN A 4 -5.08 -6.00 -21.02
C ASN A 4 -5.30 -6.79 -19.74
N TRP A 5 -6.52 -7.27 -19.58
CA TRP A 5 -6.85 -8.28 -18.58
C TRP A 5 -6.09 -9.57 -18.84
N LYS A 6 -5.50 -10.13 -17.78
CA LYS A 6 -4.99 -11.50 -17.82
C LYS A 6 -5.49 -12.26 -16.61
N GLN A 7 -6.41 -13.18 -16.84
CA GLN A 7 -6.72 -14.20 -15.84
C GLN A 7 -5.48 -15.10 -15.68
N ILE A 8 -5.01 -15.23 -14.44
CA ILE A 8 -3.81 -16.00 -14.08
C ILE A 8 -4.15 -17.19 -13.17
N GLY A 9 -5.41 -17.31 -12.75
CA GLY A 9 -5.95 -18.44 -12.01
C GLY A 9 -7.47 -18.32 -11.81
N PRO A 10 -8.09 -19.30 -11.13
CA PRO A 10 -9.50 -19.20 -10.74
C PRO A 10 -9.72 -17.95 -9.89
N GLN A 11 -10.62 -17.04 -10.32
CA GLN A 11 -10.90 -15.75 -9.67
C GLN A 11 -9.63 -14.94 -9.35
N ARG A 12 -8.58 -15.06 -10.16
CA ARG A 12 -7.30 -14.40 -9.94
C ARG A 12 -6.83 -13.74 -11.22
N TYR A 13 -6.57 -12.44 -11.14
CA TYR A 13 -6.28 -11.62 -12.31
C TYR A 13 -5.03 -10.78 -12.09
N ARG A 14 -4.29 -10.58 -13.17
CA ARG A 14 -3.30 -9.50 -13.24
C ARG A 14 -4.04 -8.17 -13.33
N GLU A 15 -3.52 -7.15 -12.65
CA GLU A 15 -4.04 -5.78 -12.74
C GLU A 15 -4.25 -5.32 -14.18
N THR A 16 -5.27 -4.49 -14.38
CA THR A 16 -5.52 -3.76 -15.63
C THR A 16 -5.66 -2.27 -15.33
N PHE A 17 -5.80 -1.44 -16.36
CA PHE A 17 -6.02 -0.01 -16.20
C PHE A 17 -7.50 0.30 -15.93
N GLY A 18 -7.86 0.24 -14.65
CA GLY A 18 -9.13 0.68 -14.10
C GLY A 18 -10.30 -0.21 -14.47
N ARG A 19 -11.03 -0.69 -13.47
CA ARG A 19 -12.27 -1.45 -13.65
C ARG A 19 -13.49 -0.57 -13.51
N TYR A 20 -14.55 -0.92 -14.24
CA TYR A 20 -15.88 -0.41 -13.93
C TYR A 20 -16.51 -1.25 -12.82
N PHE A 21 -17.60 -0.76 -12.24
CA PHE A 21 -18.27 -1.41 -11.11
C PHE A 21 -18.73 -2.83 -11.46
N GLU A 22 -19.26 -2.99 -12.67
CA GLU A 22 -19.75 -4.24 -13.25
C GLU A 22 -18.66 -5.31 -13.49
N ASP A 23 -17.39 -4.92 -13.48
CA ASP A 23 -16.26 -5.84 -13.71
C ASP A 23 -15.79 -6.54 -12.43
N PHE A 24 -16.28 -6.09 -11.26
CA PHE A 24 -15.91 -6.67 -9.98
C PHE A 24 -16.82 -7.85 -9.62
N GLN A 25 -16.21 -8.94 -9.15
CA GLN A 25 -16.92 -10.08 -8.58
C GLN A 25 -16.44 -10.35 -7.16
N VAL A 26 -17.37 -10.64 -6.26
CA VAL A 26 -17.04 -10.99 -4.87
C VAL A 26 -16.20 -12.27 -4.87
N GLY A 27 -15.04 -12.22 -4.20
CA GLY A 27 -14.09 -13.33 -4.14
C GLY A 27 -12.91 -13.22 -5.11
N ASP A 28 -12.94 -12.23 -6.02
CA ASP A 28 -11.82 -11.97 -6.91
C ASP A 28 -10.54 -11.52 -6.18
N ILE A 29 -9.40 -11.96 -6.72
CA ILE A 29 -8.07 -11.57 -6.29
C ILE A 29 -7.37 -10.84 -7.43
N TYR A 30 -6.98 -9.59 -7.17
CA TYR A 30 -6.26 -8.75 -8.11
C TYR A 30 -4.80 -8.60 -7.70
N GLU A 31 -3.88 -9.03 -8.57
CA GLU A 31 -2.45 -8.95 -8.30
C GLU A 31 -1.83 -7.69 -8.92
N HIS A 32 -1.59 -6.70 -8.06
CA HIS A 32 -1.01 -5.40 -8.40
C HIS A 32 0.52 -5.44 -8.58
N ARG A 33 1.04 -4.61 -9.50
CA ARG A 33 2.46 -4.48 -9.83
C ARG A 33 2.80 -3.03 -10.23
N PRO A 34 4.09 -2.65 -10.25
CA PRO A 34 5.23 -3.38 -9.67
C PRO A 34 5.17 -3.38 -8.14
N GLY A 35 5.95 -4.27 -7.52
CA GLY A 35 6.24 -4.13 -6.09
C GLY A 35 7.12 -2.90 -5.83
N LYS A 36 7.04 -2.32 -4.62
CA LYS A 36 7.91 -1.23 -4.18
C LYS A 36 8.79 -1.69 -3.02
N THR A 37 10.10 -1.65 -3.22
CA THR A 37 11.05 -1.75 -2.10
C THR A 37 10.98 -0.47 -1.28
N VAL A 38 10.67 -0.60 0.02
CA VAL A 38 10.69 0.51 0.97
C VAL A 38 12.12 0.72 1.46
N THR A 39 12.58 1.97 1.39
CA THR A 39 13.88 2.40 1.88
C THR A 39 13.73 3.28 3.10
N GLU A 40 14.82 3.48 3.83
CA GLU A 40 14.85 4.41 4.97
C GLU A 40 14.49 5.84 4.54
N ALA A 41 14.92 6.27 3.35
CA ALA A 41 14.59 7.59 2.80
C ALA A 41 13.07 7.78 2.60
N ASP A 42 12.37 6.75 2.11
CA ASP A 42 10.91 6.81 1.98
C ASP A 42 10.24 7.00 3.35
N ASN A 43 10.71 6.24 4.35
CA ASN A 43 10.16 6.26 5.70
C ASN A 43 10.39 7.62 6.38
N HIS A 44 11.63 8.12 6.35
CA HIS A 44 11.98 9.41 6.94
C HIS A 44 11.23 10.56 6.28
N LEU A 45 11.12 10.54 4.95
CA LEU A 45 10.36 11.54 4.20
C LEU A 45 8.89 11.53 4.61
N PHE A 46 8.24 10.36 4.62
CA PHE A 46 6.83 10.28 4.99
C PHE A 46 6.58 10.67 6.46
N THR A 47 7.48 10.25 7.36
CA THR A 47 7.47 10.65 8.77
C THR A 47 7.47 12.17 8.90
N LEU A 48 8.36 12.86 8.17
CA LEU A 48 8.45 14.31 8.18
C LEU A 48 7.22 14.98 7.56
N LEU A 49 6.77 14.50 6.39
CA LEU A 49 5.60 15.03 5.69
C LEU A 49 4.31 14.94 6.53
N THR A 50 4.21 13.92 7.39
CA THR A 50 3.06 13.69 8.26
C THR A 50 3.26 14.20 9.68
N LEU A 51 4.40 14.83 9.98
CA LEU A 51 4.78 15.30 11.32
C LEU A 51 4.68 14.20 12.39
N ASN A 52 4.99 12.96 12.04
CA ASN A 52 5.11 11.90 13.03
C ASN A 52 6.41 12.10 13.82
N THR A 53 6.29 12.56 15.07
CA THR A 53 7.44 12.91 15.93
C THR A 53 8.00 11.73 16.73
N HIS A 54 7.49 10.51 16.52
CA HIS A 54 7.94 9.36 17.30
C HIS A 54 9.33 8.87 16.81
N PRO A 55 10.37 8.87 17.66
CA PRO A 55 11.77 8.68 17.25
C PRO A 55 12.06 7.30 16.65
N LEU A 56 11.27 6.27 16.99
CA LEU A 56 11.39 4.93 16.41
C LEU A 56 11.40 4.89 14.87
N HIS A 57 10.85 5.92 14.21
CA HIS A 57 10.77 5.97 12.75
C HIS A 57 11.97 6.66 12.09
N PHE A 58 12.82 7.37 12.83
CA PHE A 58 13.88 8.20 12.24
C PHE A 58 15.19 8.30 13.03
N ASP A 59 15.23 7.84 14.29
CA ASP A 59 16.41 7.84 15.14
C ASP A 59 16.93 6.40 15.32
N ALA A 60 18.06 6.11 14.66
CA ALA A 60 18.67 4.78 14.69
C ALA A 60 19.18 4.37 16.07
N GLU A 61 19.64 5.32 16.91
CA GLU A 61 20.10 5.00 18.27
C GLU A 61 18.91 4.67 19.18
N TYR A 62 17.83 5.43 19.06
CA TYR A 62 16.58 5.11 19.75
C TYR A 62 16.07 3.73 19.32
N ALA A 63 16.04 3.48 18.00
CA ALA A 63 15.51 2.24 17.44
C ALA A 63 16.34 0.99 17.80
N ARG A 64 17.66 1.14 18.02
CA ARG A 64 18.53 0.06 18.52
C ARG A 64 18.08 -0.49 19.88
N GLY A 65 17.47 0.37 20.70
CA GLY A 65 16.87 -0.01 21.99
C GLY A 65 15.55 -0.79 21.87
N SER A 66 14.83 -0.66 20.75
CA SER A 66 13.54 -1.32 20.52
C SER A 66 13.67 -2.83 20.22
N GLU A 67 12.54 -3.54 20.12
CA GLU A 67 12.52 -4.93 19.65
C GLU A 67 12.94 -5.09 18.17
N PHE A 68 12.76 -4.05 17.36
CA PHE A 68 13.03 -4.08 15.91
C PHE A 68 14.51 -3.85 15.57
N LYS A 69 15.29 -3.27 16.49
CA LYS A 69 16.73 -2.97 16.36
C LYS A 69 17.12 -2.05 15.19
N GLN A 70 16.15 -1.46 14.52
CA GLN A 70 16.30 -0.54 13.39
C GLN A 70 15.04 0.33 13.28
N ASN A 71 15.14 1.42 12.51
CA ASN A 71 14.01 2.32 12.27
C ASN A 71 12.80 1.54 11.74
N LEU A 72 11.68 1.60 12.46
CA LEU A 72 10.45 0.94 12.05
C LEU A 72 9.75 1.80 10.99
N VAL A 73 9.24 1.16 9.94
CA VAL A 73 8.43 1.87 8.94
C VAL A 73 7.13 2.38 9.56
N VAL A 74 6.78 3.64 9.32
CA VAL A 74 5.53 4.22 9.79
C VAL A 74 4.34 3.43 9.22
N SER A 75 3.45 2.99 10.10
CA SER A 75 2.30 2.15 9.72
C SER A 75 1.39 2.84 8.69
N THR A 76 1.15 4.13 8.82
CA THR A 76 0.34 4.92 7.87
C THR A 76 1.00 5.07 6.50
N TYR A 77 2.34 5.04 6.41
CA TYR A 77 3.03 4.94 5.12
C TYR A 77 2.72 3.60 4.45
N THR A 78 2.82 2.50 5.19
CA THR A 78 2.52 1.15 4.68
C THR A 78 1.09 1.08 4.12
N LEU A 79 0.11 1.60 4.86
CA LEU A 79 -1.29 1.64 4.40
C LEU A 79 -1.46 2.50 3.15
N SER A 80 -0.86 3.70 3.13
CA SER A 80 -0.95 4.61 1.99
C SER A 80 -0.31 4.02 0.73
N LEU A 81 0.82 3.31 0.89
CA LEU A 81 1.51 2.62 -0.18
C LEU A 81 0.65 1.49 -0.76
N LEU A 82 0.06 0.64 0.08
CA LEU A 82 -0.80 -0.46 -0.37
C LEU A 82 -2.03 0.04 -1.12
N ILE A 83 -2.67 1.10 -0.62
CA ILE A 83 -3.80 1.73 -1.31
C ILE A 83 -3.32 2.27 -2.67
N GLY A 84 -2.23 3.03 -2.69
CA GLY A 84 -1.64 3.59 -3.91
C GLY A 84 -1.32 2.53 -4.97
N MET A 85 -0.79 1.37 -4.56
CA MET A 85 -0.49 0.25 -5.45
C MET A 85 -1.76 -0.35 -6.07
N SER A 86 -2.90 -0.31 -5.38
CA SER A 86 -4.17 -0.83 -5.91
C SER A 86 -4.88 0.11 -6.88
N VAL A 87 -4.52 1.41 -6.88
CA VAL A 87 -5.26 2.47 -7.59
C VAL A 87 -5.47 2.14 -9.05
N THR A 88 -4.40 1.73 -9.75
CA THR A 88 -4.41 1.47 -11.19
C THR A 88 -5.56 0.56 -11.60
N ASP A 89 -5.88 -0.46 -10.81
CA ASP A 89 -6.93 -1.44 -11.13
C ASP A 89 -8.26 -1.09 -10.43
N CYS A 90 -8.20 -0.84 -9.12
CA CYS A 90 -9.40 -0.80 -8.26
C CYS A 90 -10.11 0.56 -8.27
N SER A 91 -9.37 1.67 -8.31
CA SER A 91 -9.94 2.99 -8.04
C SER A 91 -9.61 4.05 -9.09
N GLN A 92 -8.91 3.69 -10.18
CA GLN A 92 -8.58 4.61 -11.27
C GLN A 92 -9.82 5.27 -11.90
N LYS A 93 -10.97 4.58 -11.85
CA LYS A 93 -12.28 5.04 -12.30
C LYS A 93 -13.26 5.32 -11.16
N ALA A 94 -12.83 5.17 -9.90
CA ALA A 94 -13.69 5.45 -8.75
C ALA A 94 -13.86 6.96 -8.56
N ILE A 95 -15.02 7.37 -8.06
CA ILE A 95 -15.32 8.79 -7.77
C ILE A 95 -14.62 9.23 -6.48
N ALA A 96 -14.66 8.38 -5.45
CA ALA A 96 -14.06 8.65 -4.15
C ALA A 96 -13.80 7.36 -3.37
N ASN A 97 -12.78 7.38 -2.51
CA ASN A 97 -12.62 6.39 -1.45
C ASN A 97 -13.44 6.84 -0.23
N LEU A 98 -14.45 6.06 0.15
CA LEU A 98 -15.40 6.46 1.20
C LEU A 98 -14.93 6.16 2.63
N GLY A 99 -13.96 5.27 2.79
CA GLY A 99 -13.46 4.88 4.09
C GLY A 99 -12.44 3.77 4.01
N MET A 100 -11.96 3.36 5.17
CA MET A 100 -11.15 2.17 5.38
C MET A 100 -11.76 1.46 6.58
N ASP A 101 -11.85 0.15 6.53
CA ASP A 101 -12.43 -0.68 7.59
C ASP A 101 -11.47 -1.81 7.97
N GLU A 102 -11.55 -2.28 9.22
CA GLU A 102 -10.79 -3.41 9.76
C GLU A 102 -9.25 -3.37 9.58
N VAL A 103 -8.66 -2.18 9.46
CA VAL A 103 -7.20 -2.01 9.31
C VAL A 103 -6.48 -2.45 10.58
N LYS A 104 -5.58 -3.43 10.45
CA LYS A 104 -4.71 -3.93 11.54
C LYS A 104 -3.26 -3.96 11.08
N PHE A 105 -2.36 -3.48 11.95
CA PHE A 105 -0.91 -3.63 11.79
C PHE A 105 -0.46 -4.73 12.75
N THR A 106 0.13 -5.79 12.22
CA THR A 106 0.52 -7.01 12.95
C THR A 106 1.97 -7.34 12.71
#